data_AF-A0A814Z491-F1
#
_entry.id   AF-A0A814Z491-F1
#
_cell.length_a   1.000
_cell.length_b   1.000
_cell.length_c   1.000
_cell.angle_alpha   90.00
_cell.angle_beta   90.00
_cell.angle_gamma   90.00
#
_symmetry.space_group_name_H-M   'P 1'
#
loop_
_entity.id
_entity.type
_entity.pdbx_description
1 polymer ?
#
loop_
_entity_poly.entity_id
_entity_poly.type
_entity_poly.pdbx_seq_one_letter_code
_entity_poly.pdbx_strand_id
1 'polypeptide(L)'
;MGNGASYKRAPSSGIQGVASTNVPAYSNHGTYSFRKNYLYGIYTGIQWQCVEFARRWLLLRKSCIFSNIDMASNIWKYMSYVERVTDGKKFQLIPHPNGSKKKPQKDSFLIYPRNRRMRAGHIAVITNVDRKYVYLAEQNRGFH
;
A
#
# COMPACT_ATOMS: atom_id res chain seq x y z
N MET A 1 33.72 2.42 1.84
CA MET A 1 33.18 2.55 0.47
C MET A 1 32.32 1.32 0.20
N GLY A 2 31.00 1.42 0.39
CA GLY A 2 30.10 0.28 0.23
C GLY A 2 29.64 0.17 -1.22
N ASN A 3 29.83 -1.00 -1.82
CA ASN A 3 29.36 -1.35 -3.17
C ASN A 3 27.87 -1.03 -3.32
N GLY A 4 27.57 0.09 -3.98
CA GLY A 4 26.23 0.43 -4.42
C GLY A 4 25.83 -0.49 -5.57
N ALA A 5 25.23 -1.64 -5.25
CA ALA A 5 24.53 -2.41 -6.26
C ALA A 5 23.49 -1.50 -6.90
N SER A 6 23.76 -1.10 -8.15
CA SER A 6 22.81 -0.41 -9.01
C SER A 6 21.67 -1.38 -9.29
N TYR A 7 20.65 -1.39 -8.44
CA TYR A 7 19.43 -2.15 -8.72
C TYR A 7 18.83 -1.64 -10.03
N LYS A 8 18.73 -2.54 -11.00
CA LYS A 8 18.24 -2.22 -12.34
C LYS A 8 16.74 -1.97 -12.23
N ARG A 9 16.32 -0.70 -12.32
CA ARG A 9 14.91 -0.32 -12.24
C ARG A 9 14.05 -1.20 -13.16
N ALA A 10 13.03 -1.85 -12.60
CA ALA A 10 12.01 -2.52 -13.39
C ALA A 10 11.40 -1.55 -14.42
N PRO A 11 11.02 -1.99 -15.63
CA PRO A 11 10.39 -1.15 -16.66
C PRO A 11 9.07 -0.56 -16.17
N SER A 12 8.53 0.45 -16.87
CA SER A 12 7.26 1.05 -16.48
C SER A 12 6.16 -0.01 -16.47
N SER A 13 5.39 -0.07 -15.39
CA SER A 13 4.42 -1.14 -15.15
C SER A 13 5.01 -2.56 -15.04
N GLY A 14 6.33 -2.70 -14.95
CA GLY A 14 7.01 -3.96 -14.69
C GLY A 14 6.85 -4.40 -13.24
N ILE A 15 6.80 -5.71 -13.01
CA ILE A 15 6.70 -6.28 -11.66
C ILE A 15 8.03 -6.07 -10.93
N GLN A 16 7.96 -5.49 -9.73
CA GLN A 16 9.08 -5.31 -8.81
C GLN A 16 9.17 -6.44 -7.78
N GLY A 17 8.06 -7.11 -7.51
CA GLY A 17 7.97 -8.21 -6.58
C GLY A 17 6.53 -8.65 -6.37
N VAL A 18 6.34 -9.73 -5.62
CA VAL A 18 5.01 -10.28 -5.30
C VAL A 18 4.85 -10.35 -3.78
N ALA A 19 3.94 -9.55 -3.26
CA ALA A 19 3.58 -9.55 -1.85
C ALA A 19 2.58 -10.65 -1.54
N SER A 20 2.69 -11.24 -0.34
CA SER A 20 1.73 -12.22 0.16
C SER A 20 1.42 -13.31 -0.88
N THR A 21 2.46 -13.86 -1.53
CA THR A 21 2.36 -14.96 -2.51
C THR A 21 1.72 -14.62 -3.87
N ASN A 22 0.79 -13.67 -3.95
CA ASN A 22 -0.01 -13.45 -5.18
C ASN A 22 -0.39 -12.00 -5.49
N VAL A 23 0.19 -11.00 -4.81
CA VAL A 23 -0.12 -9.58 -5.07
C VAL A 23 1.10 -8.89 -5.70
N PRO A 24 1.16 -8.74 -7.03
CA PRO A 24 2.29 -8.08 -7.69
C PRO A 24 2.35 -6.59 -7.35
N ALA A 25 3.53 -6.08 -7.05
CA ALA A 25 3.83 -4.66 -6.98
C ALA A 25 4.45 -4.22 -8.31
N TYR A 26 3.91 -3.17 -8.91
CA TYR A 26 4.34 -2.66 -10.21
C TYR A 26 5.09 -1.34 -10.09
N SER A 27 6.10 -1.19 -10.95
CA SER A 27 6.92 0.00 -11.02
C SER A 27 6.13 1.18 -11.58
N ASN A 28 6.08 2.27 -10.80
CA ASN A 28 5.39 3.51 -11.16
C ASN A 28 6.29 4.52 -11.90
N HIS A 29 7.62 4.26 -11.98
CA HIS A 29 8.63 5.16 -12.58
C HIS A 29 8.63 6.59 -12.02
N GLY A 30 8.02 6.83 -10.86
CA GLY A 30 7.83 8.17 -10.29
C GLY A 30 6.83 9.04 -11.08
N THR A 31 6.04 8.44 -11.97
CA THR A 31 5.09 9.14 -12.85
C THR A 31 3.66 9.07 -12.29
N TYR A 32 2.79 9.95 -12.75
CA TYR A 32 1.36 9.83 -12.50
C TYR A 32 0.69 9.54 -13.84
N SER A 33 0.30 8.28 -14.07
CA SER A 33 -0.18 7.83 -15.38
C SER A 33 -1.60 8.31 -15.74
N PHE A 34 -2.37 8.80 -14.76
CA PHE A 34 -3.83 9.04 -14.85
C PHE A 34 -4.67 7.81 -15.23
N ARG A 35 -4.05 6.65 -15.48
CA ARG A 35 -4.74 5.42 -15.86
C ARG A 35 -5.37 4.77 -14.64
N LYS A 36 -6.68 4.53 -14.72
CA LYS A 36 -7.41 3.79 -13.70
C LYS A 36 -7.10 2.30 -13.82
N ASN A 37 -6.93 1.64 -12.67
CA ASN A 37 -6.81 0.20 -12.57
C ASN A 37 -8.09 -0.42 -12.02
N TYR A 38 -8.45 -1.58 -12.57
CA TYR A 38 -9.60 -2.37 -12.15
C TYR A 38 -9.19 -3.83 -11.98
N LEU A 39 -9.74 -4.50 -10.97
CA LEU A 39 -9.60 -5.93 -10.76
C LEU A 39 -10.98 -6.52 -10.49
N TYR A 40 -11.40 -7.50 -11.30
CA TYR A 40 -12.76 -8.07 -11.27
C TYR A 40 -13.87 -7.00 -11.37
N GLY A 41 -13.64 -5.96 -12.19
CA GLY A 41 -14.55 -4.82 -12.33
C GLY A 41 -14.49 -3.80 -11.19
N ILE A 42 -13.73 -4.05 -10.13
CA ILE A 42 -13.61 -3.16 -8.96
C ILE A 42 -12.45 -2.20 -9.17
N TYR A 43 -12.70 -0.91 -9.05
CA TYR A 43 -11.67 0.13 -9.13
C TYR A 43 -10.67 -0.02 -7.98
N THR A 44 -9.40 -0.26 -8.29
CA THR A 44 -8.35 -0.37 -7.27
C THR A 44 -7.58 0.93 -7.08
N GLY A 45 -7.52 1.83 -8.07
CA GLY A 45 -6.82 3.11 -7.96
C GLY A 45 -6.18 3.55 -9.27
N ILE A 46 -5.32 4.56 -9.21
CA ILE A 46 -4.51 5.00 -10.35
C ILE A 46 -3.23 4.16 -10.44
N GLN A 47 -2.92 3.62 -11.62
CA GLN A 47 -1.70 2.87 -11.88
C GLN A 47 -0.46 3.77 -11.70
N TRP A 48 0.60 3.40 -10.97
CA TRP A 48 0.75 2.33 -9.97
C TRP A 48 1.03 2.98 -8.62
N GLN A 49 0.04 3.73 -8.13
CA GLN A 49 0.16 4.52 -6.90
C GLN A 49 0.11 3.63 -5.65
N CYS A 50 0.62 4.14 -4.54
CA CYS A 50 0.62 3.43 -3.25
C CYS A 50 -0.80 3.04 -2.78
N VAL A 51 -1.76 3.96 -2.94
CA VAL A 51 -3.17 3.71 -2.60
C VAL A 51 -3.78 2.62 -3.50
N GLU A 52 -3.36 2.55 -4.77
CA GLU A 52 -3.79 1.50 -5.70
C GLU A 52 -3.35 0.12 -5.21
N PHE A 53 -2.07 0.00 -4.82
CA PHE A 53 -1.52 -1.25 -4.30
C PHE A 53 -2.23 -1.69 -3.01
N ALA A 54 -2.39 -0.78 -2.05
CA ALA A 54 -3.01 -1.10 -0.77
C ALA A 54 -4.45 -1.59 -0.93
N ARG A 55 -5.23 -0.94 -1.81
CA ARG A 55 -6.62 -1.36 -2.11
C ARG A 55 -6.66 -2.70 -2.84
N ARG A 56 -5.79 -2.91 -3.83
CA ARG A 56 -5.71 -4.20 -4.56
C ARG A 56 -5.24 -5.35 -3.68
N TRP A 57 -4.27 -5.11 -2.79
CA TRP A 57 -3.84 -6.09 -1.80
C TRP A 57 -4.99 -6.48 -0.88
N LEU A 58 -5.75 -5.50 -0.37
CA LEU A 58 -6.88 -5.76 0.51
C LEU A 58 -7.99 -6.56 -0.19
N LEU A 59 -8.24 -6.25 -1.48
CA LEU A 59 -9.21 -6.98 -2.28
C LEU A 59 -8.79 -8.45 -2.44
N LEU A 60 -7.56 -8.71 -2.88
CA LEU A 60 -7.07 -10.07 -3.12
C LEU A 60 -6.91 -10.89 -1.83
N ARG A 61 -6.51 -10.27 -0.73
CA ARG A 61 -6.14 -10.98 0.51
C ARG A 61 -7.25 -11.07 1.53
N LYS A 62 -8.19 -10.13 1.51
CA LYS A 62 -9.24 -9.98 2.53
C LYS A 62 -10.63 -9.82 1.93
N SER A 63 -10.77 -9.84 0.60
CA SER A 63 -12.05 -9.57 -0.10
C SER A 63 -12.67 -8.22 0.31
N CYS A 64 -11.84 -7.26 0.70
CA CYS A 64 -12.29 -5.95 1.18
C CYS A 64 -11.67 -4.81 0.38
N ILE A 65 -12.33 -3.66 0.40
CA ILE A 65 -11.82 -2.39 -0.13
C ILE A 65 -12.01 -1.27 0.90
N PHE A 66 -11.35 -0.15 0.67
CA PHE A 66 -11.66 1.11 1.35
C PHE A 66 -12.04 2.18 0.32
N SER A 67 -12.75 3.20 0.79
CA SER A 67 -13.29 4.30 -0.03
C SER A 67 -12.20 5.05 -0.80
N ASN A 68 -12.62 5.91 -1.72
CA ASN A 68 -11.68 6.78 -2.44
C ASN A 68 -11.04 7.78 -1.47
N ILE A 69 -9.74 7.97 -1.64
CA ILE A 69 -8.92 8.83 -0.78
C ILE A 69 -7.96 9.59 -1.68
N ASP A 70 -8.00 10.93 -1.57
CA ASP A 70 -7.20 11.82 -2.43
C ASP A 70 -5.72 11.79 -2.08
N MET A 71 -5.40 11.63 -0.79
CA MET A 71 -4.04 11.66 -0.26
C MET A 71 -3.80 10.49 0.67
N ALA A 72 -2.73 9.72 0.50
CA ALA A 72 -2.46 8.54 1.33
C ALA A 72 -2.43 8.86 2.84
N SER A 73 -1.95 10.03 3.26
CA SER A 73 -1.98 10.44 4.67
C SER A 73 -3.40 10.60 5.25
N ASN A 74 -4.40 10.90 4.41
CA ASN A 74 -5.78 11.09 4.84
C ASN A 74 -6.40 9.78 5.36
N ILE A 75 -5.82 8.63 5.00
CA ILE A 75 -6.21 7.32 5.55
C ILE A 75 -6.23 7.34 7.07
N TRP A 76 -5.22 7.94 7.71
CA TRP A 76 -5.10 7.97 9.16
C TRP A 76 -6.26 8.66 9.87
N LYS A 77 -6.84 9.69 9.23
CA LYS A 77 -7.88 10.53 9.84
C LYS A 77 -9.29 10.14 9.40
N TYR A 78 -9.46 9.72 8.15
CA TYR A 78 -10.79 9.60 7.53
C TYR A 78 -11.23 8.15 7.26
N MET A 79 -10.32 7.19 7.32
CA MET A 79 -10.64 5.78 7.08
C MET A 79 -10.90 5.06 8.41
N SER A 80 -12.16 4.88 8.78
CA SER A 80 -12.56 4.17 10.01
C SER A 80 -12.91 2.69 9.78
N TYR A 81 -13.17 2.28 8.54
CA TYR A 81 -13.49 0.90 8.21
C TYR A 81 -12.99 0.51 6.82
N VAL A 82 -12.94 -0.81 6.60
CA VAL A 82 -12.90 -1.43 5.27
C VAL A 82 -14.20 -2.18 5.05
N GLU A 83 -14.58 -2.39 3.79
CA GLU A 83 -15.85 -3.00 3.41
C GLU A 83 -15.62 -4.23 2.55
N ARG A 84 -16.28 -5.34 2.90
CA ARG A 84 -16.23 -6.58 2.13
C ARG A 84 -17.08 -6.47 0.88
N VAL A 85 -16.50 -6.84 -0.26
CA VAL A 85 -17.10 -6.61 -1.58
C VAL A 85 -18.27 -7.55 -1.89
N THR A 86 -18.41 -8.67 -1.16
CA THR A 86 -19.45 -9.66 -1.41
C THR A 86 -20.79 -9.33 -0.75
N ASP A 87 -20.78 -8.55 0.34
CA ASP A 87 -21.98 -8.30 1.15
C ASP A 87 -22.03 -6.93 1.84
N GLY A 88 -21.05 -6.05 1.59
CA GLY A 88 -20.98 -4.73 2.20
C GLY A 88 -20.65 -4.74 3.69
N LYS A 89 -20.26 -5.89 4.28
CA LYS A 89 -19.93 -5.96 5.71
C LYS A 89 -18.72 -5.08 6.01
N LYS A 90 -18.89 -4.18 6.98
CA LYS A 90 -17.84 -3.23 7.41
C LYS A 90 -17.03 -3.80 8.56
N PHE A 91 -15.71 -3.70 8.45
CA PHE A 91 -14.75 -4.05 9.49
C PHE A 91 -14.04 -2.79 9.97
N GLN A 92 -14.20 -2.48 11.25
CA GLN A 92 -13.61 -1.28 11.85
C GLN A 92 -12.08 -1.38 11.88
N LEU A 93 -11.43 -0.27 11.57
CA LEU A 93 -9.99 -0.10 11.67
C LEU A 93 -9.65 0.54 13.00
N ILE A 94 -8.62 0.01 13.65
CA ILE A 94 -8.17 0.51 14.95
C ILE A 94 -6.80 1.18 14.73
N PRO A 95 -6.70 2.52 14.83
CA PRO A 95 -5.44 3.21 14.64
C PRO A 95 -4.52 2.99 15.84
N HIS A 96 -3.27 2.62 15.57
CA HIS A 96 -2.22 2.47 16.58
C HIS A 96 -1.04 3.39 16.23
N PRO A 97 -0.87 4.53 16.93
CA PRO A 97 0.22 5.46 16.65
C PRO A 97 1.58 4.76 16.75
N ASN A 98 2.51 5.17 15.90
CA ASN A 98 3.90 4.70 16.01
C ASN A 98 4.48 5.10 17.38
N GLY A 99 5.14 4.18 18.07
CA GLY A 99 5.58 4.35 19.46
C GLY A 99 4.54 3.99 20.53
N SER A 100 3.33 3.55 20.15
CA SER A 100 2.36 3.02 21.11
C SER A 100 2.82 1.69 21.72
N LYS A 101 2.20 1.28 22.83
CA LYS A 101 2.46 -0.04 23.47
C LYS A 101 2.04 -1.22 22.59
N LYS A 102 1.23 -0.99 21.55
CA LYS A 102 0.78 -2.05 20.65
C LYS A 102 1.84 -2.29 19.58
N LYS A 103 2.40 -3.50 19.57
CA LYS A 103 3.32 -3.92 18.51
C LYS A 103 2.62 -3.90 17.13
N PRO A 104 3.34 -3.57 16.04
CA PRO A 104 2.83 -3.72 14.68
C PRO A 104 2.34 -5.15 14.44
N GLN A 105 1.34 -5.29 13.56
CA GLN A 105 0.76 -6.58 13.22
C GLN A 105 0.89 -6.82 11.72
N LYS A 106 1.10 -8.09 11.36
CA LYS A 106 0.98 -8.55 9.98
C LYS A 106 -0.43 -8.23 9.46
N ASP A 107 -0.55 -8.02 8.15
CA ASP A 107 -1.79 -7.70 7.44
C ASP A 107 -2.43 -6.37 7.90
N SER A 108 -1.59 -5.43 8.37
CA SER A 108 -2.00 -4.07 8.74
C SER A 108 -1.44 -3.04 7.76
N PHE A 109 -2.06 -1.87 7.69
CA PHE A 109 -1.53 -0.74 6.93
C PHE A 109 -0.57 0.10 7.77
N LEU A 110 0.54 0.52 7.16
CA LEU A 110 1.45 1.52 7.69
C LEU A 110 1.24 2.83 6.93
N ILE A 111 0.86 3.88 7.64
CA ILE A 111 0.53 5.19 7.06
C ILE A 111 1.64 6.19 7.40
N TYR A 112 2.21 6.80 6.37
CA TYR A 112 3.22 7.84 6.53
C TYR A 112 2.58 9.23 6.43
N PRO A 113 2.93 10.15 7.33
CA PRO A 113 2.45 11.53 7.26
C PRO A 113 3.04 12.25 6.05
N ARG A 114 2.42 13.37 5.70
CA ARG A 114 2.94 14.29 4.68
C ARG A 114 4.28 14.85 5.13
N ASN A 115 5.19 15.03 4.17
CA ASN A 115 6.43 15.79 4.37
C ASN A 115 6.94 16.31 3.02
N ARG A 116 8.08 17.01 3.04
CA ARG A 116 8.69 17.61 1.82
C ARG A 116 8.92 16.60 0.69
N ARG A 117 9.24 15.33 1.01
CA ARG A 117 9.48 14.25 0.04
C ARG A 117 8.22 13.45 -0.29
N MET A 118 7.20 13.48 0.56
CA MET A 118 5.94 12.73 0.41
C MET A 118 4.77 13.69 0.60
N ARG A 119 4.50 14.51 -0.42
CA ARG A 119 3.47 15.57 -0.32
C ARG A 119 2.07 15.03 -0.04
N ALA A 120 1.74 13.83 -0.53
CA ALA A 120 0.47 13.15 -0.28
C ALA A 120 0.51 12.18 0.92
N GLY A 121 1.64 12.09 1.63
CA GLY A 121 1.92 10.96 2.53
C GLY A 121 2.22 9.67 1.77
N HIS A 122 2.13 8.54 2.46
CA HIS A 122 2.31 7.21 1.85
C HIS A 122 1.54 6.13 2.60
N ILE A 123 1.25 5.02 1.93
CA ILE A 123 0.68 3.83 2.52
C ILE A 123 1.44 2.60 2.06
N ALA A 124 1.80 1.75 3.01
CA ALA A 124 2.38 0.44 2.80
C ALA A 124 1.56 -0.64 3.52
N VAL A 125 1.71 -1.89 3.11
CA VAL A 125 1.16 -3.06 3.81
C VAL A 125 2.27 -3.74 4.61
N ILE A 126 2.03 -3.99 5.89
CA ILE A 126 2.90 -4.82 6.72
C ILE A 126 2.61 -6.29 6.38
N THR A 127 3.51 -6.92 5.62
CA THR A 127 3.36 -8.31 5.17
C THR A 127 3.89 -9.33 6.16
N ASN A 128 4.82 -8.91 7.04
CA ASN A 128 5.31 -9.72 8.14
C ASN A 128 5.90 -8.83 9.25
N VAL A 129 5.97 -9.36 10.47
CA VAL A 129 6.55 -8.69 11.64
C VAL A 129 7.49 -9.66 12.32
N ASP A 130 8.74 -9.24 12.51
CA ASP A 130 9.75 -9.94 13.30
C ASP A 130 10.05 -9.13 14.58
N ARG A 131 10.93 -9.64 15.44
CA ARG A 131 11.29 -9.02 16.73
C ARG A 131 11.83 -7.60 16.59
N LYS A 132 12.55 -7.30 15.51
CA LYS A 132 13.24 -6.02 15.28
C LYS A 132 12.82 -5.28 14.00
N TYR A 133 12.10 -5.96 13.11
CA TYR A 133 11.82 -5.45 11.77
C TYR A 133 10.36 -5.71 11.37
N VAL A 134 9.85 -4.86 10.49
CA VAL A 134 8.60 -5.09 9.77
C VAL A 134 8.93 -5.20 8.28
N TYR A 135 8.25 -6.10 7.59
CA TYR A 135 8.39 -6.29 6.16
C TYR A 135 7.25 -5.54 5.49
N LEU A 136 7.60 -4.63 4.58
CA LEU A 136 6.64 -3.78 3.90
C LEU A 136 6.49 -4.21 2.44
N ALA A 137 5.26 -4.17 1.95
CA ALA A 137 4.96 -4.18 0.53
C ALA A 137 4.24 -2.89 0.16
N GLU A 138 4.74 -2.21 -0.86
CA GLU A 138 4.26 -0.90 -1.29
C GLU A 138 4.54 -0.70 -2.79
N GLN A 139 3.89 0.29 -3.38
CA GLN A 139 4.19 0.80 -4.72
C GLN A 139 4.49 2.28 -4.65
N ASN A 140 5.18 2.79 -5.67
CA ASN A 140 5.58 4.20 -5.74
C ASN A 140 6.50 4.63 -4.57
N ARG A 141 7.32 3.68 -4.09
CA ARG A 141 8.36 3.89 -3.08
C ARG A 141 9.49 2.88 -3.29
N GLY A 142 10.62 3.36 -3.80
CA GLY A 142 11.73 2.50 -4.23
C GLY A 142 11.46 1.87 -5.60
N PHE A 143 12.37 2.12 -6.54
CA PHE A 143 12.33 1.55 -7.88
C PHE A 143 13.58 0.69 -8.03
N HIS A 144 13.52 -0.53 -7.52
CA HIS A 144 14.58 -1.53 -7.68
C HIS A 144 14.03 -2.71 -8.47
#